data_AF-E9HU58-F1
#
_entry.id   AF-E9HU58-F1
#
_cell.length_a   1.000
_cell.length_b   1.000
_cell.length_c   1.000
_cell.angle_alpha   90.00
_cell.angle_beta   90.00
_cell.angle_gamma   90.00
#
_symmetry.space_group_name_H-M   'P 1'
#
loop_
_entity.id
_entity.type
_entity.pdbx_description
1 polymer ?
#
loop_
_entity_poly.entity_id
_entity_poly.type
_entity_poly.pdbx_seq_one_letter_code
_entity_poly.pdbx_strand_id
1 'polypeptide(L)'
;MGSWVISVVPRTCKGVIHGVHHLITKKEFEEASAFNQGNVIKIVNAARIESRPGGPYKSTSSVIVTFEAAELPDSVTILNSIQRVTKYIPEPTQCYKCRRPGHIAK
;
A
#
# COMPACT_ATOMS: atom_id res chain seq x y z
N MET A 1 14.99 32.70 18.60
CA MET A 1 15.64 31.50 18.03
C MET A 1 14.56 30.44 17.84
N GLY A 2 13.98 30.34 16.64
CA GLY A 2 12.94 29.36 16.35
C GLY A 2 13.58 28.00 16.13
N SER A 3 13.29 27.05 17.01
CA SER A 3 13.70 25.65 16.86
C SER A 3 12.94 25.03 15.69
N TRP A 4 13.64 24.74 14.59
CA TRP A 4 13.09 23.99 13.48
C TRP A 4 13.07 22.52 13.88
N VAL A 5 11.89 22.00 14.25
CA VAL A 5 11.69 20.56 14.41
C VAL A 5 11.73 19.96 13.01
N ILE A 6 12.87 19.39 12.62
CA ILE A 6 12.98 18.61 11.40
C ILE A 6 12.20 17.32 11.67
N SER A 7 10.92 17.29 11.31
CA SER A 7 10.15 16.06 11.27
C SER A 7 10.76 15.16 10.19
N VAL A 8 11.63 14.24 10.59
CA VAL A 8 12.15 13.20 9.70
C VAL A 8 10.95 12.34 9.32
N VAL A 9 10.34 12.62 8.17
CA VAL A 9 9.29 11.76 7.63
C VAL A 9 9.96 10.43 7.30
N PRO A 10 9.59 9.31 7.96
CA PRO A 10 10.16 8.02 7.61
C PRO A 10 9.87 7.77 6.13
N ARG A 11 10.89 7.35 5.39
CA ARG A 11 10.71 6.99 3.98
C ARG A 11 9.74 5.81 3.94
N THR A 12 8.58 6.03 3.34
CA THR A 12 7.56 4.99 3.16
C THR A 12 7.40 4.67 1.69
N CYS A 13 7.23 3.39 1.39
CA CYS A 13 6.95 2.90 0.05
C CYS A 13 5.63 2.11 0.05
N LYS A 14 4.94 2.13 -1.09
CA LYS A 14 3.65 1.44 -1.26
C LYS A 14 3.79 0.31 -2.26
N GLY A 15 3.32 -0.86 -1.86
CA GLY A 15 3.21 -2.04 -2.71
C GLY A 15 1.78 -2.56 -2.78
N VAL A 16 1.56 -3.49 -3.70
CA VAL A 16 0.32 -4.24 -3.84
C VAL A 16 0.65 -5.73 -3.81
N ILE A 17 -0.16 -6.45 -3.05
CA ILE A 17 -0.14 -7.90 -3.02
C ILE A 17 -1.45 -8.39 -3.60
N HIS A 18 -1.37 -9.33 -4.54
CA HIS A 18 -2.52 -9.96 -5.16
C HIS A 18 -2.78 -11.33 -4.55
N GLY A 19 -4.01 -11.84 -4.68
CA GLY A 19 -4.35 -13.20 -4.24
C GLY A 19 -4.53 -13.35 -2.72
N VAL A 20 -4.67 -12.26 -1.97
CA VAL A 20 -4.89 -12.29 -0.52
C VAL A 20 -6.34 -12.68 -0.23
N HIS A 21 -6.52 -13.78 0.51
CA HIS A 21 -7.85 -14.23 0.94
C HIS A 21 -8.60 -13.15 1.72
N HIS A 22 -9.92 -13.06 1.54
CA HIS A 22 -10.76 -11.99 2.10
C HIS A 22 -10.87 -12.04 3.63
N LEU A 23 -10.67 -13.21 4.23
CA LEU A 23 -10.63 -13.38 5.69
C LEU A 23 -9.40 -12.75 6.34
N ILE A 24 -8.36 -12.45 5.55
CA ILE A 24 -7.15 -11.84 6.09
C ILE A 24 -7.45 -10.40 6.48
N THR A 25 -7.33 -10.12 7.78
CA THR A 25 -7.66 -8.83 8.40
C THR A 25 -6.44 -7.93 8.49
N LYS A 26 -6.66 -6.64 8.78
CA LYS A 26 -5.57 -5.66 8.93
C LYS A 26 -4.57 -6.04 10.02
N LYS A 27 -5.02 -6.69 11.10
CA LYS A 27 -4.16 -7.11 12.22
C LYS A 27 -3.10 -8.13 11.78
N GLU A 28 -3.49 -9.09 10.95
CA GLU A 28 -2.54 -10.09 10.44
C GLU A 28 -1.48 -9.46 9.53
N PHE A 29 -1.80 -8.33 8.88
CA PHE A 29 -0.82 -7.54 8.13
C PHE A 29 0.11 -6.72 9.02
N GLU A 30 -0.34 -6.31 10.21
CA GLU A 30 0.49 -5.63 11.20
C GLU A 30 1.49 -6.60 11.85
N GLU A 31 1.11 -7.87 12.01
CA GLU A 31 1.96 -8.95 12.50
C GLU A 31 2.87 -9.55 11.41
N ALA A 32 2.56 -9.30 10.14
CA ALA A 32 3.35 -9.79 9.02
C ALA A 32 4.71 -9.08 8.92
N SER A 33 5.69 -9.81 8.37
CA SER A 33 7.04 -9.30 8.14
C SER A 33 7.34 -9.30 6.65
N ALA A 34 7.84 -8.17 6.15
CA ALA A 34 8.30 -8.04 4.77
C ALA A 34 9.82 -8.23 4.69
N PHE A 35 10.30 -8.75 3.57
CA PHE A 35 11.70 -9.05 3.37
C PHE A 35 12.24 -8.35 2.11
N ASN A 36 13.43 -7.75 2.23
CA ASN A 36 14.17 -7.18 1.11
C ASN A 36 15.65 -7.46 1.27
N GLN A 37 16.27 -8.18 0.32
CA GLN A 37 17.71 -8.50 0.33
C GLN A 37 18.24 -9.02 1.70
N GLY A 38 17.42 -9.76 2.44
CA GLY A 38 17.76 -10.29 3.78
C GLY A 38 17.44 -9.37 4.96
N ASN A 39 16.97 -8.14 4.74
CA ASN A 39 16.50 -7.24 5.79
C ASN A 39 15.00 -7.42 6.04
N VAL A 40 14.62 -7.38 7.32
CA VAL A 40 13.21 -7.38 7.74
C VAL A 40 12.69 -5.94 7.74
N ILE A 41 11.61 -5.70 7.01
CA ILE A 41 10.96 -4.40 6.89
C ILE A 41 9.61 -4.45 7.60
N LYS A 42 9.33 -3.39 8.36
CA LYS A 42 8.08 -3.21 9.07
C LYS A 42 6.96 -2.73 8.15
N ILE A 43 5.77 -3.31 8.34
CA ILE A 43 4.54 -2.87 7.69
C ILE A 43 3.87 -1.81 8.57
N VAL A 44 3.54 -0.66 7.97
CA VAL A 44 2.90 0.48 8.66
C VAL A 44 1.39 0.44 8.49
N ASN A 45 0.92 0.03 7.31
CA ASN A 45 -0.49 0.03 6.99
C ASN A 45 -0.83 -0.99 5.92
N ALA A 46 -2.03 -1.58 6.00
CA ALA A 46 -2.60 -2.40 4.95
C ALA A 46 -4.06 -2.01 4.67
N ALA A 47 -4.36 -1.76 3.40
CA ALA A 47 -5.68 -1.36 2.93
C ALA A 47 -6.09 -2.24 1.75
N ARG A 48 -7.20 -2.97 1.89
CA ARG A 48 -7.75 -3.79 0.82
C ARG A 48 -8.39 -2.91 -0.24
N ILE A 49 -8.15 -3.23 -1.52
CA ILE A 49 -8.78 -2.52 -2.62
C ILE A 49 -10.23 -2.97 -2.72
N GLU A 50 -11.14 -2.02 -2.59
CA GLU A 50 -12.57 -2.23 -2.81
C GLU A 50 -12.91 -1.71 -4.20
N SER A 51 -13.54 -2.55 -5.02
CA SER A 51 -13.95 -2.16 -6.36
C SER A 51 -15.46 -2.05 -6.43
N ARG A 52 -15.93 -1.02 -7.15
CA ARG A 52 -17.34 -0.79 -7.44
C ARG A 52 -17.59 -0.71 -8.95
N PRO A 53 -17.47 -1.82 -9.71
CA PRO A 53 -17.85 -1.83 -11.11
C PRO A 53 -19.39 -1.91 -11.20
N GLY A 54 -20.05 -0.76 -11.28
CA GLY A 54 -21.48 -0.65 -11.60
C GLY A 54 -22.48 -1.27 -10.61
N GLY A 55 -22.05 -1.63 -9.39
CA GLY A 55 -22.87 -2.38 -8.41
C GLY A 55 -22.47 -2.12 -6.95
N PRO A 56 -22.78 -3.05 -6.01
CA PRO A 56 -22.31 -2.96 -4.62
C PRO A 56 -20.79 -3.16 -4.52
N TYR A 57 -20.18 -2.64 -3.46
CA TYR A 57 -18.74 -2.80 -3.21
C TYR A 57 -18.36 -4.28 -3.11
N LYS A 58 -17.39 -4.70 -3.91
CA LYS A 58 -16.78 -6.03 -3.82
C LYS A 58 -15.36 -5.88 -3.30
N SER A 59 -15.05 -6.62 -2.23
CA SER A 59 -13.70 -6.72 -1.73
C SER A 59 -12.84 -7.45 -2.76
N THR A 60 -11.75 -6.81 -3.19
CA THR A 60 -10.81 -7.43 -4.12
C THR A 60 -9.83 -8.31 -3.35
N SER A 61 -9.26 -9.31 -4.02
CA SER A 61 -8.13 -10.10 -3.50
C SER A 61 -6.82 -9.31 -3.43
N SER A 62 -6.84 -8.01 -3.76
CA SER A 62 -5.65 -7.16 -3.80
C SER A 62 -5.62 -6.24 -2.59
N VAL A 63 -4.45 -6.16 -1.95
CA VAL A 63 -4.21 -5.34 -0.76
C VAL A 63 -3.03 -4.41 -1.02
N ILE A 64 -3.26 -3.12 -0.79
CA ILE A 64 -2.21 -2.10 -0.80
C ILE A 64 -1.55 -2.13 0.57
N VAL A 65 -0.22 -2.27 0.59
CA VAL A 65 0.57 -2.31 1.81
C VAL A 65 1.57 -1.16 1.80
N THR A 66 1.70 -0.49 2.95
CA THR A 66 2.64 0.60 3.17
C THR A 66 3.76 0.10 4.07
N PHE A 67 5.00 0.20 3.59
CA PHE A 67 6.20 -0.27 4.29
C PHE A 67 7.02 0.92 4.79
N GLU A 68 7.69 0.75 5.93
CA GLU A 68 8.64 1.71 6.48
C GLU A 68 10.03 1.49 5.87
N ALA A 69 10.15 1.64 4.55
CA ALA A 69 11.40 1.47 3.83
C ALA A 69 11.52 2.45 2.65
N ALA A 70 12.77 2.75 2.29
CA ALA A 70 13.09 3.53 1.09
C ALA A 70 12.88 2.72 -0.20
N GLU A 71 13.12 1.41 -0.15
CA GLU A 71 12.99 0.49 -1.26
C GLU A 71 11.81 -0.46 -1.06
N LEU A 72 11.24 -0.92 -2.17
CA LEU A 72 10.11 -1.84 -2.13
C LEU A 72 10.62 -3.25 -1.77
N PRO A 73 10.00 -3.95 -0.80
CA PRO A 73 10.34 -5.35 -0.53
C PRO A 73 9.98 -6.26 -1.71
N ASP A 74 10.72 -7.35 -1.87
CA ASP A 74 10.45 -8.37 -2.89
C ASP A 74 9.23 -9.22 -2.51
N SER A 75 9.12 -9.53 -1.21
CA SER A 75 8.09 -10.41 -0.68
C SER A 75 7.67 -10.06 0.75
N VAL A 76 6.49 -10.54 1.12
CA VAL A 76 5.97 -10.49 2.48
C VAL A 76 5.52 -11.88 2.90
N THR A 77 5.74 -12.21 4.16
CA THR A 77 5.23 -13.46 4.74
C THR A 77 4.04 -13.13 5.62
N ILE A 78 2.87 -13.66 5.25
CA ILE A 78 1.61 -13.48 5.97
C ILE A 78 1.08 -14.88 6.30
N LEU A 79 0.84 -15.19 7.58
CA LEU A 79 0.30 -16.49 8.01
C LEU A 79 1.06 -17.69 7.40
N ASN A 80 2.40 -17.61 7.34
CA ASN A 80 3.29 -18.59 6.71
C ASN A 80 3.15 -18.76 5.18
N SER A 81 2.44 -17.85 4.50
CA SER A 81 2.41 -17.76 3.05
C SER A 81 3.33 -16.64 2.56
N ILE A 82 4.25 -16.97 1.66
CA ILE A 82 5.11 -15.98 0.99
C ILE A 82 4.34 -15.41 -0.19
N GLN A 83 4.14 -14.10 -0.18
CA GLN A 83 3.46 -13.35 -1.23
C GLN A 83 4.43 -12.35 -1.86
N ARG A 84 4.38 -12.22 -3.18
CA ARG A 84 5.20 -11.24 -3.91
C ARG A 84 4.56 -9.86 -3.82
N VAL A 85 5.41 -8.86 -3.63
CA VAL A 85 4.99 -7.46 -3.59
C VAL A 85 5.25 -6.83 -4.96
N THR A 86 4.25 -6.14 -5.50
CA THR A 86 4.35 -5.37 -6.74
C THR A 86 4.28 -3.87 -6.42
N LYS A 87 4.88 -3.02 -7.25
CA LYS A 87 4.84 -1.58 -7.03
C LYS A 87 3.41 -1.05 -7.14
N TYR A 88 2.97 -0.27 -6.16
CA TYR A 88 1.67 0.42 -6.27
C TYR A 88 1.73 1.51 -7.34
N ILE A 89 0.83 1.41 -8.32
CA ILE A 89 0.60 2.43 -9.34
C ILE A 89 -0.72 3.12 -8.98
N PRO A 90 -0.69 4.37 -8.48
CA PRO A 90 -1.93 5.08 -8.17
C PRO A 90 -2.72 5.37 -9.44
N GLU A 91 -4.03 5.53 -9.27
CA GLU A 91 -4.86 6.04 -10.36
C GLU A 91 -4.36 7.44 -10.77
N PRO A 92 -4.31 7.72 -12.09
CA PRO A 92 -3.86 9.01 -12.57
C PRO A 92 -4.76 10.11 -12.00
N THR A 93 -4.14 11.19 -11.51
CA THR A 93 -4.89 12.33 -11.00
C THR A 93 -5.75 12.91 -12.11
N GLN A 94 -7.06 12.86 -11.92
CA GLN A 94 -8.03 13.42 -12.85
C GLN A 94 -8.61 14.71 -12.29
N CYS A 95 -8.86 15.67 -13.18
CA CYS A 95 -9.61 16.87 -12.84
C CYS A 95 -11.02 16.49 -12.39
N TYR A 96 -11.47 16.96 -11.22
CA TYR A 96 -12.81 16.64 -10.72
C TYR A 96 -13.94 17.22 -11.59
N LYS A 97 -13.67 18.31 -12.33
CA LYS A 97 -14.65 18.95 -13.24
C LYS A 97 -14.79 18.19 -14.57
N CYS A 98 -13.69 17.85 -15.23
CA CYS A 98 -13.71 17.31 -16.60
C CYS A 98 -13.27 15.84 -16.71
N ARG A 99 -12.83 15.21 -15.62
CA ARG A 99 -12.33 13.82 -15.55
C ARG A 99 -11.12 13.51 -16.44
N ARG A 100 -10.47 14.53 -17.03
CA ARG A 100 -9.25 14.36 -17.84
C ARG A 100 -7.99 14.40 -16.95
N PRO A 101 -6.94 13.65 -17.31
CA PRO A 101 -5.64 13.74 -16.65
C PRO A 101 -4.92 15.06 -16.99
N GLY A 102 -3.86 15.38 -16.25
CA GLY A 102 -2.90 16.47 -16.58
C GLY A 102 -3.21 17.84 -15.96
N HIS A 103 -4.31 18.00 -15.24
CA HIS A 103 -4.59 19.21 -14.46
C HIS A 103 -5.47 18.91 -13.24
N ILE A 104 -5.35 19.74 -12.22
CA ILE A 104 -6.28 19.80 -11.08
C ILE A 104 -7.21 20.97 -11.36
N ALA A 105 -8.51 20.84 -11.08
CA ALA A 105 -9.43 21.94 -11.35
C ALA A 105 -9.11 23.10 -10.40
N LYS A 106 -8.77 24.25 -11.00
CA LYS A 106 -8.74 25.55 -10.34
C LYS A 106 -10.09 25.92 -9.78
#